data_AF-X0W3W0-F1
#
_entry.id   AF-X0W3W0-F1
#
_cell.length_a   1.000
_cell.length_b   1.000
_cell.length_c   1.000
_cell.angle_alpha   90.00
_cell.angle_beta   90.00
_cell.angle_gamma   90.00
#
_symmetry.space_group_name_H-M   'P 1'
#
loop_
_entity.id
_entity.type
_entity.pdbx_description
1 polymer ?
#
loop_
_entity_poly.entity_id
_entity_poly.type
_entity_poly.pdbx_seq_one_letter_code
_entity_poly.pdbx_strand_id
1 'polypeptide(L)' 'MDYSMIAIEDDYMSNLVCYCFEYTDEDIKQDLAANGRSLIMEKITAEKKVGACQCATKNPGGN' A
#
# COMPACT_ATOMS: atom_id res chain seq x y z
N MET A 1 17.28 31.66 6.08
CA MET A 1 16.75 30.43 6.71
C MET A 1 16.20 29.60 5.58
N ASP A 2 17.06 28.78 4.98
CA ASP A 2 16.68 27.88 3.89
C ASP A 2 16.33 26.53 4.50
N TYR A 3 15.03 26.31 4.70
CA TYR A 3 14.49 25.03 5.15
C TYR A 3 14.01 24.20 3.96
N SER A 4 14.71 24.33 2.82
CA SER A 4 14.38 23.74 1.52
C SER A 4 15.05 22.37 1.30
N MET A 5 15.81 21.82 2.27
CA MET A 5 16.61 20.60 2.07
C MET A 5 16.38 19.47 3.09
N ILE A 6 15.34 19.46 3.92
CA ILE A 6 15.12 18.34 4.89
C ILE A 6 13.64 17.94 4.99
N ALA A 7 12.99 17.72 3.85
CA ALA A 7 11.67 17.08 3.83
C ALA A 7 11.45 16.19 2.60
N ILE A 8 12.52 15.64 2.01
CA ILE A 8 12.43 14.80 0.80
C ILE A 8 13.01 13.39 1.00
N GLU A 9 13.43 13.03 2.22
CA GLU A 9 14.05 11.72 2.48
C GLU A 9 13.19 10.80 3.38
N ASP A 10 12.09 11.30 3.96
CA ASP A 10 11.27 10.52 4.93
C ASP A 10 9.84 10.16 4.42
N ASP A 11 9.38 10.76 3.32
CA ASP A 11 8.04 10.48 2.74
C ASP A 11 8.09 9.45 1.60
N TYR A 12 9.27 9.19 1.04
CA TYR A 12 9.45 8.41 -0.19
C TYR A 12 9.66 6.90 0.03
N MET A 13 9.75 6.44 1.28
CA MET A 13 9.86 5.01 1.58
C MET A 13 8.64 4.54 2.36
N SER A 14 7.77 3.80 1.65
CA SER A 14 6.92 2.75 2.21
C SER A 14 5.62 3.13 2.93
N ASN A 15 4.72 3.85 2.25
CA ASN A 15 3.28 3.69 2.52
C ASN A 15 2.79 2.34 1.95
N LEU A 16 3.37 1.24 2.46
CA LEU A 16 2.91 -0.10 2.16
C LEU A 16 1.49 -0.25 2.71
N VAL A 17 0.53 -0.34 1.79
CA VAL A 17 -0.88 -0.58 2.12
C VAL A 17 -1.12 -2.08 2.35
N CYS A 18 -0.40 -2.95 1.62
CA CYS A 18 -0.50 -4.39 1.80
C CYS A 18 0.85 -5.05 1.96
N TYR A 19 1.20 -5.43 3.19
CA TYR A 19 2.43 -6.18 3.50
C TYR A 19 2.43 -7.64 2.99
N CYS A 20 1.28 -8.19 2.62
CA CYS A 20 1.20 -9.56 2.09
C CYS A 20 1.64 -9.65 0.63
N PHE A 21 1.36 -8.60 -0.15
CA PHE A 21 1.58 -8.53 -1.59
C PHE A 21 2.45 -7.34 -2.01
N GLU A 22 3.00 -6.63 -1.03
CA GLU A 22 3.92 -5.49 -1.19
C GLU A 22 3.34 -4.32 -2.01
N TYR A 23 2.02 -4.13 -1.96
CA TYR A 23 1.37 -3.00 -2.62
C TYR A 23 1.52 -1.72 -1.79
N THR A 24 1.92 -0.66 -2.46
CA THR A 24 2.00 0.70 -1.95
C THR A 24 0.73 1.50 -2.26
N ASP A 25 0.58 2.66 -1.64
CA ASP A 25 -0.47 3.61 -1.98
C ASP A 25 -0.34 4.14 -3.42
N GLU A 26 0.90 4.30 -3.91
CA GLU A 26 1.18 4.68 -5.29
C GLU A 26 0.70 3.62 -6.27
N ASP A 27 0.97 2.33 -6.01
CA ASP A 27 0.49 1.24 -6.87
C ASP A 27 -1.04 1.29 -7.02
N ILE A 28 -1.76 1.50 -5.92
CA ILE A 28 -3.22 1.60 -5.91
C ILE A 28 -3.70 2.82 -6.70
N LYS A 29 -3.02 3.96 -6.57
CA LYS A 29 -3.34 5.20 -7.32
C LYS A 29 -3.10 5.01 -8.82
N GLN A 30 -1.98 4.42 -9.21
CA GLN A 30 -1.64 4.14 -10.61
C GLN A 30 -2.63 3.15 -11.24
N ASP A 31 -2.95 2.08 -10.52
CA ASP A 31 -3.93 1.08 -10.93
C ASP A 31 -5.33 1.68 -11.11
N LEU A 32 -5.77 2.54 -10.18
CA LEU A 32 -7.02 3.29 -10.30
C LEU A 32 -7.03 4.20 -11.53
N ALA A 33 -5.94 4.94 -11.77
CA ALA A 33 -5.83 5.83 -12.92
C ALA A 33 -5.84 5.08 -14.26
N ALA A 34 -5.20 3.91 -14.31
CA ALA A 34 -5.12 3.08 -15.50
C ALA A 34 -6.42 2.35 -15.83
N ASN A 35 -7.15 1.87 -14.82
CA ASN A 35 -8.31 0.99 -15.01
C ASN A 35 -9.66 1.67 -14.72
N GLY A 36 -9.66 2.89 -14.17
CA GLY A 36 -10.86 3.59 -13.69
C GLY A 36 -11.45 3.02 -12.39
N ARG A 37 -10.90 1.92 -11.88
CA ARG A 37 -11.17 1.28 -10.59
C ARG A 37 -9.90 0.57 -10.12
N SER A 38 -9.71 0.38 -8.81
CA SER A 38 -8.52 -0.32 -8.34
C SER A 38 -8.73 -1.84 -8.26
N LEU A 39 -8.15 -2.56 -9.22
CA LEU A 39 -8.07 -4.02 -9.23
C LEU A 39 -7.18 -4.55 -8.11
N ILE A 40 -6.16 -3.78 -7.70
CA ILE A 40 -5.31 -4.10 -6.55
C ILE A 40 -6.15 -4.17 -5.27
N MET A 41 -7.01 -3.17 -5.04
CA MET A 41 -7.91 -3.18 -3.87
C MET A 41 -8.93 -4.31 -3.92
N GLU A 42 -9.45 -4.65 -5.10
CA GLU A 42 -10.33 -5.80 -5.29
C GLU A 42 -9.61 -7.11 -4.92
N LYS A 43 -8.36 -7.28 -5.38
CA LYS A 43 -7.52 -8.44 -5.05
C LYS A 43 -7.26 -8.54 -3.55
N ILE A 44 -6.79 -7.47 -2.91
CA ILE A 44 -6.52 -7.46 -1.46
C ILE A 44 -7.77 -7.89 -0.69
N THR A 45 -8.94 -7.35 -1.06
CA THR A 45 -10.21 -7.67 -0.40
C THR A 45 -10.62 -9.13 -0.60
N ALA A 46 -10.46 -9.66 -1.81
CA ALA A 46 -10.75 -11.06 -2.12
C ALA A 46 -9.86 -12.02 -1.32
N GLU A 47 -8.55 -11.76 -1.30
CA GLU A 47 -7.55 -12.58 -0.59
C GLU A 47 -7.76 -12.54 0.94
N LYS A 48 -8.12 -11.38 1.49
CA LYS A 48 -8.51 -11.26 2.91
C LYS A 48 -9.74 -12.11 3.22
N LYS A 49 -10.75 -12.09 2.35
CA LYS A 49 -12.01 -12.82 2.55
C LYS A 49 -11.83 -14.34 2.54
N VAL A 50 -10.93 -14.86 1.70
CA VAL A 50 -10.63 -16.30 1.64
C VAL A 50 -9.59 -16.75 2.67
N GLY A 51 -9.03 -15.82 3.45
CA GLY A 51 -8.02 -16.11 4.47
C GLY A 51 -6.63 -16.44 3.92
N ALA A 52 -6.34 -16.05 2.67
CA ALA A 52 -5.04 -16.26 2.04
C ALA A 52 -3.99 -15.22 2.48
N CYS A 53 -4.41 -14.16 3.17
CA CYS A 53 -3.51 -13.13 3.69
C CYS A 53 -2.95 -13.50 5.07
N GLN A 54 -1.67 -13.18 5.27
CA GLN A 54 -0.98 -13.29 6.55
C GLN A 54 -0.97 -11.96 7.32
N CYS A 55 -2.06 -11.18 7.25
CA CYS A 55 -2.16 -9.84 7.84
C CYS A 55 -1.80 -9.85 9.34
N ALA A 56 -2.26 -10.84 10.09
CA ALA A 56 -1.99 -10.95 11.53
C ALA A 56 -0.50 -11.06 11.89
N THR A 57 0.35 -11.54 10.97
CA THR A 57 1.79 -11.73 11.21
C THR A 57 2.67 -10.75 10.43
N LYS A 58 2.21 -10.31 9.24
CA LYS A 58 2.99 -9.45 8.34
C LYS A 58 2.64 -7.97 8.46
N ASN A 59 1.41 -7.62 8.83
CA ASN A 59 1.02 -6.24 9.04
C ASN A 59 1.44 -5.82 10.46
N PRO A 60 2.28 -4.78 10.66
CA PRO A 60 2.61 -4.26 11.98
C PRO A 60 1.38 -3.89 12.83
N GLY A 61 0.26 -3.55 12.17
CA GLY A 61 -1.02 -3.28 12.83
C GLY A 61 -1.88 -4.51 13.13
N GLY A 62 -1.53 -5.70 12.64
CA GLY A 62 -2.20 -6.98 12.96
C GLY A 62 -3.57 -7.23 12.31
N ASN A 63 -4.07 -6.35 11.44
CA ASN A 63 -5.42 -6.45 10.82
C ASN A 63 -5.49 -6.06 9.34
#